data_AF-A0A0D8BE85-F1
#
_entry.id   AF-A0A0D8BE85-F1
#
_cell.length_a   1.000
_cell.length_b   1.000
_cell.length_c   1.000
_cell.angle_alpha   90.00
_cell.angle_beta   90.00
_cell.angle_gamma   90.00
#
_symmetry.space_group_name_H-M   'P 1'
#
loop_
_entity.id
_entity.type
_entity.pdbx_description
1 polymer ?
#
loop_
_entity_poly.entity_id
_entity_poly.type
_entity_poly.pdbx_seq_one_letter_code
_entity_poly.pdbx_strand_id
1 'polypeptide(L)' 'MQLVVLDTDVASLSHKRRLSGLMATRLIGRRPLITFVTFGELTTWTDLRDWGSRRRQKLAKRLT' A
#
# COMPACT_ATOMS: atom_id res chain seq x y z
N MET A 1 11.22 0.89 -20.94
CA MET A 1 10.59 1.10 -19.62
C MET A 1 11.06 -0.03 -18.69
N GLN A 2 11.84 0.27 -17.64
CA GLN A 2 12.46 -0.73 -16.77
C GLN A 2 11.45 -1.25 -15.73
N LEU A 3 11.39 -2.57 -15.52
CA LEU A 3 10.61 -3.19 -14.45
C LEU A 3 11.38 -3.06 -13.12
N VAL A 4 10.68 -2.72 -12.04
CA VAL A 4 11.24 -2.71 -10.68
C VAL A 4 10.28 -3.36 -9.70
N VAL A 5 10.77 -4.27 -8.88
CA VAL A 5 10.00 -4.87 -7.79
C VAL A 5 10.16 -4.01 -6.55
N LEU A 6 9.05 -3.57 -5.97
CA LEU A 6 9.03 -2.80 -4.74
C LEU A 6 8.93 -3.72 -3.54
N ASP A 7 9.78 -3.48 -2.55
CA ASP A 7 9.60 -3.99 -1.20
C ASP A 7 8.35 -3.35 -0.53
N THR A 8 7.82 -4.01 0.49
CA THR A 8 6.61 -3.62 1.22
C THR A 8 6.69 -2.21 1.80
N ASP A 9 7.84 -1.77 2.32
CA ASP A 9 7.94 -0.42 2.86
C ASP A 9 7.80 0.64 1.77
N VAL A 10 8.50 0.46 0.66
CA VAL A 10 8.45 1.38 -0.49
C VAL A 10 7.06 1.36 -1.12
N ALA A 11 6.45 0.18 -1.27
CA ALA A 11 5.09 0.04 -1.79
C ALA A 11 4.07 0.73 -0.87
N SER A 12 4.17 0.52 0.45
CA SER A 12 3.23 1.10 1.42
C SER A 12 3.39 2.62 1.52
N LEU A 13 4.61 3.15 1.50
CA LEU A 13 4.88 4.59 1.54
C LEU A 13 4.46 5.27 0.24
N SER A 14 4.68 4.61 -0.91
CA SER A 14 4.20 5.09 -2.21
C SER A 14 2.66 5.19 -2.22
N HIS A 15 1.96 4.12 -1.79
CA HIS A 15 0.51 4.11 -1.69
C HIS A 15 -0.04 5.20 -0.74
N LYS A 16 0.65 5.42 0.39
CA LYS A 16 0.30 6.46 1.38
C LYS A 16 0.70 7.87 0.96
N ARG A 17 1.34 8.07 -0.20
CA ARG A 17 1.94 9.34 -0.64
C ARG A 17 2.92 9.94 0.38
N ARG A 18 3.71 9.07 1.02
CA ARG A 18 4.73 9.39 2.05
C ARG A 18 6.14 8.97 1.65
N LEU A 19 6.34 8.50 0.42
CA LEU A 19 7.67 8.15 -0.07
C LEU A 19 8.51 9.43 -0.24
N SER A 20 9.77 9.42 0.23
CA SER A 20 10.65 10.58 0.13
C SER A 20 10.87 11.00 -1.32
N GLY A 21 11.01 12.31 -1.56
CA GLY A 21 11.16 12.86 -2.92
C GLY A 21 12.34 12.22 -3.68
N LEU A 22 13.47 12.00 -3.01
CA LEU A 22 14.63 11.33 -3.60
C LEU A 22 14.32 9.90 -4.06
N MET A 23 13.54 9.14 -3.30
CA MET A 23 13.12 7.79 -3.69
C MET A 23 12.05 7.83 -4.78
N ALA A 24 11.11 8.77 -4.73
CA ALA A 24 10.09 8.92 -5.76
C ALA A 24 10.70 9.26 -7.12
N THR A 25 11.72 10.13 -7.16
CA THR A 25 12.46 10.44 -8.39
C THR A 25 13.12 9.20 -8.99
N ARG A 26 13.61 8.28 -8.16
CA ARG A 26 14.16 6.99 -8.61
C ARG A 26 13.10 6.05 -9.18
N LEU A 27 11.81 6.33 -9.08
CA LEU A 27 10.76 5.51 -9.69
C LEU A 27 10.19 6.12 -10.99
N ILE A 28 10.57 7.36 -11.32
CA ILE A 28 10.15 8.00 -12.58
C ILE A 28 10.64 7.19 -13.78
N GLY A 29 9.77 7.00 -14.77
CA GLY A 29 10.06 6.25 -16.01
C GLY A 29 10.19 4.73 -15.83
N ARG A 30 9.91 4.20 -14.64
CA ARG A 30 9.93 2.76 -14.33
C ARG A 30 8.52 2.22 -14.16
N ARG A 31 8.36 0.93 -14.39
CA ARG A 31 7.11 0.21 -14.15
C ARG A 31 7.23 -0.56 -12.84
N PRO A 32 6.62 -0.07 -11.75
CA PRO A 32 6.65 -0.77 -10.47
C PRO A 32 5.80 -2.04 -10.52
N LEU A 33 6.32 -3.08 -9.88
CA LEU A 33 5.67 -4.36 -9.60
C LEU A 33 5.79 -4.63 -8.10
N ILE A 34 4.93 -5.49 -7.58
CA ILE A 34 5.05 -6.04 -6.22
C ILE A 34 5.03 -7.56 -6.30
N THR A 35 5.61 -8.22 -5.31
CA THR A 35 5.49 -9.67 -5.19
C THR A 35 4.13 -10.05 -4.57
N PHE A 36 3.75 -11.32 -4.69
CA PHE A 36 2.59 -11.85 -3.96
C PHE A 36 2.75 -11.72 -2.43
N VAL A 37 3.97 -11.90 -1.92
CA VAL A 37 4.28 -11.71 -0.48
C VAL A 37 4.05 -10.27 -0.06
N THR A 38 4.56 -9.31 -0.84
CA THR A 38 4.32 -7.86 -0.62
C THR A 38 2.82 -7.54 -0.60
N PHE A 39 2.03 -8.16 -1.49
CA PHE A 39 0.58 -8.01 -1.47
C PHE A 39 -0.03 -8.55 -0.17
N GLY A 40 0.35 -9.76 0.24
CA GLY A 40 -0.11 -10.38 1.49
C GLY A 40 0.24 -9.56 2.73
N GLU A 41 1.44 -8.98 2.78
CA GLU A 41 1.84 -8.11 3.88
C GLU A 41 0.98 -6.83 3.92
N LEU A 42 0.80 -6.16 2.77
CA LEU A 42 -0.02 -4.96 2.67
C LEU A 42 -1.48 -5.22 3.10
N THR A 43 -2.06 -6.37 2.74
CA THR A 43 -3.41 -6.74 3.16
C THR A 43 -3.48 -7.12 4.64
N THR A 44 -2.52 -7.89 5.14
CA THR A 44 -2.49 -8.33 6.55
C THR A 44 -2.39 -7.13 7.49
N TRP A 45 -1.62 -6.10 7.15
CA TRP A 45 -1.56 -4.86 7.93
C TRP A 45 -2.90 -4.14 8.04
N THR A 46 -3.80 -4.28 7.07
CA THR A 46 -5.15 -3.68 7.15
C THR A 46 -6.05 -4.38 8.16
N ASP A 47 -5.87 -5.69 8.33
CA ASP A 47 -6.60 -6.48 9.31
C ASP A 47 -5.98 -6.33 10.71
N LEU A 48 -4.65 -6.45 10.84
CA LEU A 48 -3.94 -6.32 12.10
C LEU A 48 -4.13 -4.95 12.78
N ARG A 49 -4.31 -3.89 11.99
CA ARG A 49 -4.53 -2.53 12.52
C ARG A 49 -6.00 -2.14 12.61
N ASP A 50 -6.92 -3.09 12.43
CA ASP A 50 -8.37 -2.87 12.49
C ASP A 50 -8.88 -1.82 11.48
N TRP A 51 -8.10 -1.53 10.43
CA TRP A 51 -8.46 -0.52 9.42
C TRP A 51 -9.69 -0.93 8.63
N GLY A 52 -9.88 -2.23 8.44
CA GLY A 52 -11.08 -2.83 7.85
C GLY A 52 -12.29 -2.77 8.78
N SER A 53 -12.16 -3.17 10.05
CA SER A 53 -13.31 -3.21 10.98
C SER A 53 -13.87 -1.82 11.27
N ARG A 54 -13.04 -0.80 11.51
CA ARG A 54 -13.52 0.58 11.72
C ARG A 54 -14.33 1.10 10.54
N ARG A 55 -13.88 0.82 9.31
CA ARG A 55 -14.55 1.27 8.09
C ARG A 55 -15.83 0.46 7.82
N ARG A 56 -15.82 -0.85 8.11
CA ARG A 56 -16.99 -1.74 8.08
C ARG A 56 -18.04 -1.38 9.13
N GLN A 57 -17.65 -1.11 10.37
CA GLN A 57 -18.54 -0.65 11.45
C GLN A 57 -19.15 0.72 11.12
N LYS A 58 -18.36 1.66 10.59
CA LYS A 58 -18.86 2.96 10.15
C LYS A 58 -19.86 2.84 9.00
N LEU A 59 -19.64 1.88 8.09
CA LEU A 59 -20.58 1.57 7.02
C LEU A 59 -21.86 0.93 7.57
N ALA A 60 -21.76 -0.08 8.44
CA ALA A 60 -22.91 -0.71 9.09
C ALA A 60 -23.79 0.33 9.81
N LYS A 61 -23.18 1.21 10.61
CA LYS A 61 -23.89 2.31 11.31
C LYS A 61 -24.59 3.30 10.36
N ARG A 62 -24.21 3.40 9.09
CA ARG A 62 -24.90 4.27 8.11
C ARG A 62 -26.06 3.56 7.40
N LEU A 63 -26.09 2.24 7.44
CA LEU A 63 -27.04 1.39 6.73
C LEU A 63 -28.13 0.82 7.67
N THR A 64 -27.97 0.98 8.98
CA THR A 64 -28.99 0.78 10.03
C THR A 64 -29.32 2.10 10.67
#